data_AF-A0A6J4XQI7-F1
#
_entry.id   AF-A0A6J4XQI7-F1
#
_cell.length_a   1.000
_cell.length_b   1.000
_cell.length_c   1.000
_cell.angle_alpha   90.00
_cell.angle_beta   90.00
_cell.angle_gamma   90.00
#
_symmetry.space_group_name_H-M   'P 1'
#
loop_
_entity.id
_entity.type
_entity.pdbx_description
1 polymer ?
#
loop_
_entity_poly.entity_id
_entity_poly.type
_entity_poly.pdbx_seq_one_letter_code
_entity_poly.pdbx_strand_id
1 'polypeptide(L)'
;MYFDKPGKDNTDQTLKFAADRGRELGLTEAVVATSSGKTAYKALEVFDGFQVTVVTYHCGFKEPFKNRMEDEVRKDIEDQGIRVIASSHALSGVERSVAKKHSGIYPVLLIADNYLTIAKNCIKGL
;
A
#
# COMPACT_ATOMS: atom_id res chain seq x y z
N MET A 1 -12.30 1.64 -14.87
CA MET A 1 -11.11 1.18 -15.63
C MET A 1 -10.75 -0.21 -15.14
N TYR A 2 -10.36 -1.13 -16.03
CA TYR A 2 -9.92 -2.48 -15.68
C TYR A 2 -8.58 -2.77 -16.36
N PHE A 3 -7.64 -3.35 -15.64
CA PHE A 3 -6.34 -3.78 -16.18
C PHE A 3 -6.44 -5.20 -16.75
N ASP A 4 -5.64 -5.55 -17.76
CA ASP A 4 -5.69 -6.90 -18.34
C ASP A 4 -4.97 -7.95 -17.47
N LYS A 5 -4.01 -7.52 -16.63
CA LYS A 5 -3.27 -8.38 -15.71
C LYS A 5 -2.90 -7.61 -14.43
N PRO A 6 -2.70 -8.27 -13.28
CA PRO A 6 -2.13 -7.62 -12.11
C PRO A 6 -0.63 -7.34 -12.29
N GLY A 7 -0.10 -6.38 -11.54
CA GLY A 7 1.34 -6.23 -11.36
C GLY A 7 1.87 -4.80 -11.40
N LYS A 8 3.18 -4.68 -11.22
CA LYS A 8 3.94 -3.42 -11.17
C LYS A 8 3.85 -2.62 -12.47
N ASP A 9 3.58 -3.26 -13.59
CA ASP A 9 3.48 -2.61 -14.90
C ASP A 9 2.32 -1.59 -14.93
N ASN A 10 1.34 -1.76 -14.04
CA ASN A 10 0.17 -0.89 -13.92
C ASN A 10 0.39 0.31 -13.00
N THR A 11 1.52 0.42 -12.29
CA THR A 11 1.70 1.39 -11.21
C THR A 11 1.54 2.83 -11.67
N ASP A 12 2.20 3.23 -12.77
CA ASP A 12 2.18 4.62 -13.24
C ASP A 12 0.77 5.05 -13.67
N GLN A 13 0.10 4.17 -14.40
CA GLN A 13 -1.27 4.42 -14.84
C GLN A 13 -2.26 4.45 -13.66
N THR A 14 -2.06 3.60 -12.65
CA THR A 14 -2.90 3.58 -11.43
C THR A 14 -2.78 4.89 -10.66
N LEU A 15 -1.54 5.36 -10.43
CA LEU A 15 -1.30 6.62 -9.72
C LEU A 15 -1.91 7.79 -10.49
N LYS A 16 -1.74 7.83 -11.81
CA LYS A 16 -2.28 8.90 -12.65
C LYS A 16 -3.80 8.97 -12.56
N PHE A 17 -4.49 7.85 -12.75
CA PHE A 17 -5.96 7.83 -12.65
C PHE A 17 -6.48 8.13 -11.25
N ALA A 18 -5.76 7.70 -10.21
CA ALA A 18 -6.13 8.05 -8.84
C ALA A 18 -5.97 9.56 -8.56
N ALA A 19 -4.89 10.19 -9.02
CA ALA A 19 -4.67 11.62 -8.86
C ALA A 19 -5.67 12.45 -9.69
N ASP A 20 -5.89 12.09 -10.95
CA ASP A 20 -6.87 12.76 -11.82
C ASP A 20 -8.26 12.71 -11.18
N ARG A 21 -8.68 11.53 -10.73
CA ARG A 21 -9.98 11.36 -10.06
C ARG A 21 -10.04 12.12 -8.73
N GLY A 22 -8.95 12.15 -7.98
CA GLY A 22 -8.85 12.92 -6.74
C GLY A 22 -9.06 14.41 -6.97
N ARG A 23 -8.42 14.96 -8.02
CA ARG A 23 -8.56 16.38 -8.39
C ARG A 23 -9.98 16.72 -8.81
N GLU A 24 -10.61 15.88 -9.64
CA GLU A 24 -12.01 16.05 -10.05
C GLU A 24 -12.97 16.09 -8.87
N LEU A 25 -12.66 15.35 -7.80
CA LEU A 25 -13.45 15.29 -6.57
C LEU A 25 -13.09 16.39 -5.57
N GLY A 26 -12.10 17.24 -5.86
CA GLY A 26 -11.60 18.25 -4.94
C GLY A 26 -10.90 17.67 -3.71
N LEU A 27 -10.37 16.45 -3.80
CA LEU A 27 -9.59 15.84 -2.73
C LEU A 27 -8.20 16.46 -2.65
N THR A 28 -7.68 16.56 -1.43
CA THR A 28 -6.36 17.16 -1.13
C THR A 28 -5.40 16.17 -0.47
N GLU A 29 -5.84 14.94 -0.20
CA GLU A 29 -5.05 13.94 0.54
C GLU A 29 -4.99 12.64 -0.25
N ALA A 30 -3.85 11.95 -0.19
CA ALA A 30 -3.67 10.65 -0.81
C ALA A 30 -2.89 9.70 0.13
N VAL A 31 -3.35 8.45 0.20
CA VAL A 31 -2.66 7.39 0.95
C VAL A 31 -2.16 6.33 -0.04
N VAL A 32 -0.86 6.06 -0.03
CA VAL A 32 -0.22 5.16 -1.01
C VAL A 32 0.56 4.05 -0.31
N ALA A 33 0.25 2.79 -0.65
CA ALA A 33 1.02 1.65 -0.18
C ALA A 33 2.35 1.53 -0.95
N THR A 34 3.46 1.34 -0.22
CA THR A 34 4.80 1.18 -0.79
C THR A 34 5.65 0.29 0.11
N SER A 35 6.24 -0.79 -0.41
CA SER A 35 7.07 -1.66 0.42
C SER A 35 8.50 -1.14 0.59
N SER A 36 9.09 -0.56 -0.47
CA SER A 36 10.51 -0.19 -0.52
C SER A 36 10.75 1.26 -0.92
N GLY A 37 9.71 2.09 -0.97
CA GLY A 37 9.80 3.50 -1.39
C GLY A 37 9.57 3.75 -2.89
N LYS A 38 9.77 2.76 -3.77
CA LYS A 38 9.64 2.95 -5.23
C LYS A 38 8.33 3.59 -5.69
N THR A 39 7.20 3.20 -5.09
CA THR A 39 5.89 3.78 -5.41
C THR A 39 5.69 5.16 -4.78
N ALA A 40 6.37 5.46 -3.67
CA ALA A 40 6.31 6.78 -3.03
C ALA A 40 6.92 7.86 -3.92
N TYR A 41 8.10 7.58 -4.50
CA TYR A 41 8.75 8.50 -5.43
C TYR A 41 7.87 8.84 -6.63
N LYS A 42 7.21 7.84 -7.22
CA LYS A 42 6.25 8.06 -8.30
C LYS A 42 5.01 8.81 -7.83
N ALA A 43 4.55 8.58 -6.61
CA ALA A 43 3.40 9.26 -6.06
C ALA A 43 3.67 10.76 -5.84
N LEU A 44 4.88 11.15 -5.43
CA LEU A 44 5.29 12.56 -5.31
C LEU A 44 5.09 13.33 -6.61
N GLU A 45 5.53 12.75 -7.72
CA GLU A 45 5.43 13.39 -9.04
C GLU A 45 3.97 13.53 -9.50
N VAL A 46 3.15 12.52 -9.21
CA VAL A 46 1.79 12.42 -9.77
C VAL A 46 0.74 13.13 -8.93
N PHE A 47 0.91 13.15 -7.60
CA PHE A 47 0.00 13.77 -6.64
C PHE A 47 0.43 15.18 -6.24
N ASP A 48 0.99 15.95 -7.18
CA ASP A 48 1.32 17.36 -6.97
C ASP A 48 0.10 18.14 -6.42
N GLY A 49 0.33 18.91 -5.36
CA GLY A 49 -0.69 19.63 -4.60
C GLY A 49 -1.46 18.81 -3.54
N PHE A 50 -1.23 17.50 -3.41
CA PHE A 50 -1.85 16.68 -2.36
C PHE A 50 -0.93 16.55 -1.14
N GLN A 51 -1.52 16.39 0.05
CA GLN A 51 -0.85 15.83 1.20
C GLN A 51 -0.77 14.31 1.06
N VAL A 52 0.42 13.81 0.70
CA VAL A 52 0.66 12.38 0.51
C VAL A 52 1.16 11.75 1.81
N THR A 53 0.47 10.69 2.24
CA THR A 53 0.96 9.77 3.28
C THR A 53 1.26 8.41 2.64
N VAL A 54 2.43 7.85 2.92
CA VAL A 54 2.79 6.52 2.43
C VAL A 54 2.82 5.50 3.56
N VAL A 55 2.34 4.29 3.28
CA VAL A 55 2.28 3.19 4.24
C VAL A 55 3.20 2.06 3.76
N THR A 56 4.14 1.67 4.61
CA THR A 56 5.06 0.55 4.39
C THR A 56 4.80 -0.59 5.37
N TYR A 57 5.49 -1.72 5.15
CA TYR A 57 5.39 -2.88 6.03
C TYR A 57 5.91 -2.58 7.44
N HIS A 58 5.31 -3.23 8.43
CA HIS A 58 5.87 -3.27 9.79
C HIS A 58 7.26 -3.90 9.80
N CYS A 59 8.09 -3.46 10.75
CA CYS A 59 9.35 -4.13 11.06
C CYS A 59 9.09 -5.61 11.40
N GLY A 60 9.88 -6.51 10.85
CA GLY A 60 9.70 -7.95 11.07
C GLY A 60 8.86 -8.67 10.00
N PHE A 61 8.31 -7.97 9.00
CA PHE A 61 7.41 -8.59 8.01
C PHE A 61 8.06 -9.76 7.24
N LYS A 62 9.31 -9.57 6.78
CA LYS A 62 10.08 -10.59 6.06
C LYS A 62 11.08 -11.32 6.97
N GLU A 63 11.84 -10.55 7.74
CA GLU A 63 12.89 -11.03 8.65
C GLU A 63 12.74 -10.32 10.00
N PRO A 64 12.87 -11.02 11.13
CA PRO A 64 12.73 -10.41 12.46
C PRO A 64 13.62 -9.17 12.63
N PHE A 65 13.07 -8.12 13.22
CA PHE A 65 13.77 -6.87 13.54
C PHE A 65 14.37 -6.13 12.35
N LYS A 66 13.93 -6.42 11.11
CA LYS A 66 14.34 -5.69 9.92
C LYS A 66 13.17 -4.96 9.26
N ASN A 67 13.43 -3.71 8.86
CA ASN A 67 12.53 -2.94 8.01
C ASN A 67 12.64 -3.39 6.56
N ARG A 68 11.54 -3.25 5.80
CA ARG A 68 11.55 -3.51 4.34
C ARG A 68 12.02 -2.31 3.52
N MET A 69 11.73 -1.11 4.02
CA MET A 69 12.21 0.16 3.48
C MET A 69 13.50 0.50 4.25
N GLU A 70 14.57 0.79 3.51
CA GLU A 70 15.83 1.23 4.10
C GLU A 70 15.64 2.58 4.80
N ASP A 71 16.37 2.82 5.89
CA ASP A 71 16.22 4.05 6.69
C ASP A 71 16.60 5.30 5.89
N GLU A 72 17.58 5.21 4.99
CA GLU A 72 17.95 6.29 4.07
C GLU A 72 16.82 6.64 3.10
N VAL A 73 16.14 5.62 2.54
CA VAL A 73 14.99 5.83 1.65
C VAL A 73 13.82 6.44 2.42
N ARG A 74 13.59 5.98 3.66
CA ARG A 74 12.56 6.57 4.52
C ARG A 74 12.83 8.04 4.77
N LYS A 75 14.06 8.37 5.19
CA LYS A 75 14.47 9.74 5.48
C LYS A 75 14.33 10.64 4.26
N ASP A 76 14.81 10.18 3.11
CA ASP A 76 14.70 10.93 1.85
C ASP A 76 13.25 11.21 1.44
N ILE A 77 12.32 10.28 1.68
CA ILE A 77 10.88 10.50 1.46
C ILE A 77 10.30 11.49 2.50
N GLU A 78 10.68 11.36 3.78
CA GLU A 78 10.23 12.26 4.85
C GLU A 78 10.75 13.69 4.65
N ASP A 79 11.98 13.86 4.18
CA ASP A 79 12.62 15.15 3.87
C ASP A 79 11.91 15.87 2.69
N GLN A 80 11.20 15.12 1.84
CA GLN A 80 10.33 15.66 0.79
C GLN A 80 8.93 16.05 1.29
N GLY A 81 8.71 16.04 2.61
CA GLY A 81 7.45 16.47 3.24
C GLY A 81 6.36 15.39 3.28
N ILE A 82 6.68 14.14 2.91
CA ILE A 82 5.74 13.02 2.97
C ILE A 82 5.77 12.37 4.36
N ARG A 83 4.59 12.06 4.88
CA ARG A 83 4.47 11.23 6.07
C ARG A 83 4.67 9.75 5.73
N VAL A 84 5.63 9.09 6.38
CA VAL A 84 5.82 7.63 6.26
C VAL A 84 5.24 6.92 7.48
N ILE A 85 4.37 5.95 7.26
CA ILE A 85 3.77 5.10 8.30
C ILE A 85 4.29 3.67 8.16
N ALA A 86 4.92 3.17 9.21
CA ALA A 86 5.25 1.75 9.37
C ALA A 86 4.54 1.23 10.63
N SER A 87 3.52 0.38 10.45
CA SER A 87 2.73 -0.17 11.55
C SER A 87 2.21 -1.57 11.22
N SER A 88 1.76 -2.29 12.23
CA SER A 88 1.10 -3.59 12.07
C SER A 88 -0.07 -3.49 11.09
N HIS A 89 -0.17 -4.44 10.15
CA HIS A 89 -1.25 -4.43 9.17
C HIS A 89 -2.59 -4.60 9.88
N ALA A 90 -3.49 -3.61 9.74
CA ALA A 90 -4.79 -3.61 10.41
C ALA A 90 -5.66 -4.82 10.01
N LEU A 91 -5.56 -5.28 8.76
CA LEU A 91 -6.26 -6.45 8.23
C LEU A 91 -5.50 -7.78 8.46
N SER A 92 -4.62 -7.84 9.47
CA SER A 92 -4.10 -9.12 9.94
C SER A 92 -3.67 -9.12 11.40
N GLY A 93 -2.91 -8.10 11.82
CA GLY A 93 -2.43 -7.94 13.19
C GLY A 93 -1.87 -9.21 13.82
N VAL A 94 -2.23 -9.41 15.09
CA VAL A 94 -1.82 -10.58 15.89
C VAL A 94 -2.47 -11.86 15.38
N GLU A 95 -3.64 -11.82 14.74
CA GLU A 95 -4.29 -13.04 14.21
C GLU A 95 -3.39 -13.78 13.20
N ARG A 96 -2.52 -13.05 12.46
CA ARG A 96 -1.54 -13.66 11.57
C ARG A 96 -0.58 -14.60 12.31
N SER A 97 -0.12 -14.23 13.51
CA SER A 97 0.81 -15.07 14.28
C SER A 97 0.10 -16.31 14.84
N VAL A 98 -1.14 -16.14 15.32
CA VAL A 98 -1.99 -17.23 15.78
C VAL A 98 -2.25 -18.22 14.65
N ALA A 99 -2.68 -17.75 13.48
CA ALA A 99 -2.92 -18.60 12.31
C ALA A 99 -1.68 -19.33 11.82
N LYS A 100 -0.50 -18.69 11.82
CA LYS A 100 0.76 -19.36 11.45
C LYS A 100 1.15 -20.47 12.42
N LYS A 101 0.87 -20.31 13.71
CA LYS A 101 1.26 -21.26 14.75
C LYS A 101 0.24 -22.38 14.97
N HIS A 102 -1.04 -22.06 14.85
CA HIS A 102 -2.15 -22.94 15.24
C HIS A 102 -3.06 -23.34 14.08
N SER A 103 -2.75 -22.89 12.86
CA SER A 103 -3.63 -23.01 11.68
C SER A 103 -4.98 -22.29 11.85
N GLY A 104 -5.80 -22.26 10.80
CA GLY A 104 -7.13 -21.67 10.81
C GLY A 104 -7.23 -20.29 10.18
N ILE A 105 -8.47 -19.79 10.13
CA ILE A 105 -8.82 -18.44 9.65
C ILE A 105 -9.63 -17.74 10.74
N TYR A 106 -9.30 -16.48 11.00
CA TYR A 106 -9.84 -15.67 12.07
C TYR A 106 -10.57 -14.44 11.49
N PRO A 107 -11.45 -13.78 12.24
CA PRO A 107 -12.33 -12.75 11.69
C PRO A 107 -11.62 -11.67 10.86
N VAL A 108 -10.49 -11.13 11.33
CA VAL A 108 -9.76 -10.09 10.58
C VAL A 108 -9.14 -10.66 9.30
N LEU A 109 -8.60 -11.88 9.38
CA LEU A 109 -8.05 -12.57 8.20
C LEU A 109 -9.13 -12.94 7.16
N LEU A 110 -10.33 -13.31 7.61
CA LEU A 110 -11.47 -13.60 6.74
C LEU A 110 -11.93 -12.34 5.99
N ILE A 111 -12.03 -11.21 6.70
CA ILE A 111 -12.35 -9.92 6.08
C ILE A 111 -11.29 -9.54 5.05
N ALA A 112 -10.01 -9.72 5.36
CA ALA A 112 -8.92 -9.45 4.43
C ALA A 112 -9.03 -10.29 3.14
N ASP A 113 -9.37 -11.58 3.26
CA ASP A 113 -9.53 -12.49 2.13
C ASP A 113 -10.68 -12.06 1.20
N ASN A 114 -11.79 -11.58 1.77
CA ASN A 114 -12.90 -11.02 0.98
C ASN A 114 -12.47 -9.78 0.17
N TYR A 115 -11.69 -8.86 0.76
CA TYR A 115 -11.19 -7.69 0.03
C TYR A 115 -10.23 -8.07 -1.11
N LEU A 116 -9.44 -9.14 -0.95
CA LEU A 116 -8.56 -9.63 -2.02
C LEU A 116 -9.36 -10.11 -3.23
N THR A 117 -10.55 -10.66 -3.03
CA THR A 117 -11.44 -11.06 -4.13
C THR A 117 -11.88 -9.84 -4.94
N ILE A 118 -12.25 -8.74 -4.28
CA ILE A 118 -12.63 -7.49 -4.95
C ILE A 118 -11.45 -6.92 -5.75
N ALA A 119 -10.24 -6.90 -5.16
CA ALA A 119 -9.05 -6.40 -5.85
C ALA A 119 -8.72 -7.21 -7.11
N LYS A 120 -8.97 -8.53 -7.11
CA LYS A 120 -8.81 -9.38 -8.29
C LYS A 120 -9.82 -9.04 -9.40
N ASN A 121 -11.04 -8.64 -9.04
CA ASN A 121 -12.08 -8.25 -10.01
C ASN A 121 -11.80 -6.90 -10.70
N CYS A 122 -10.78 -6.15 -10.27
CA CYS A 122 -10.28 -4.98 -10.99
C CYS A 122 -9.42 -5.36 -12.22
N ILE A 123 -9.27 -6.66 -12.49
CA ILE A 123 -8.55 -7.24 -13.63
C ILE A 123 -9.59 -7.86 -14.58
N LYS A 124 -9.49 -7.59 -15.88
CA LYS A 124 -10.42 -8.15 -16.87
C LYS A 124 -10.32 -9.67 -16.91
N GLY A 125 -11.48 -10.35 -16.91
CA GLY A 125 -11.58 -11.78 -17.16
C GLY A 125 -11.36 -12.68 -15.93
N LEU A 126 -11.34 -12.10 -14.72
CA LEU A 126 -11.52 -12.79 -13.44
C LEU A 126 -12.92 -12.49 -12.90
#